data_AF-A0A7S3SEV7-F1
#
_entry.id   AF-A0A7S3SEV7-F1
#
_cell.length_a   1.000
_cell.length_b   1.000
_cell.length_c   1.000
_cell.angle_alpha   90.00
_cell.angle_beta   90.00
_cell.angle_gamma   90.00
#
_symmetry.space_group_name_H-M   'P 1'
#
loop_
_entity.id
_entity.type
_entity.pdbx_description
1 polymer ?
#
loop_
_entity_poly.entity_id
_entity_poly.type
_entity_poly.pdbx_seq_one_letter_code
_entity_poly.pdbx_strand_id
1 'polypeptide(L)'
;RGFCTSGPNSTWSCKEIGERAAKPEGVNFCSWAGENCAGTQCCNDANMKCFTKDEWFGGCHFNKQDGWTNNEIGQFRGWAQTIAPVATNIAGTKLYCITVQSPDQPAMPNRPATHDGTLIGAIQAKGFGIFACDMSDVFMGSTAPKAEWQSISNTDIFIQIWDQVKLKGKFWHAD
;
A
#
# COMPACT_ATOMS: atom_id res chain seq x y z
N ARG A 1 16.71 15.94 -18.25
CA ARG A 1 17.07 14.81 -19.13
C ARG A 1 18.38 15.20 -19.83
N GLY A 2 19.31 14.27 -20.03
CA GLY A 2 20.59 14.55 -20.69
C GLY A 2 20.68 13.82 -22.02
N PHE A 3 21.36 14.41 -23.00
CA PHE A 3 21.84 13.68 -24.16
C PHE A 3 23.29 13.31 -23.90
N CYS A 4 23.49 12.01 -23.70
CA CYS A 4 24.79 11.45 -23.39
C CYS A 4 25.36 10.79 -24.64
N THR A 5 26.52 11.24 -25.07
CA THR A 5 27.27 10.66 -26.19
C THR A 5 28.50 9.95 -25.68
N SER A 6 28.81 8.80 -26.28
CA SER A 6 30.10 8.15 -26.13
C SER A 6 31.12 8.83 -27.05
N GLY A 7 32.15 9.42 -26.47
CA GLY A 7 33.35 9.87 -27.16
C GLY A 7 34.35 8.71 -27.37
N PRO A 8 35.42 8.96 -28.15
CA PRO A 8 36.52 8.01 -28.27
C PRO A 8 37.15 7.73 -26.89
N ASN A 9 37.61 6.50 -26.67
CA ASN A 9 38.13 5.96 -25.40
C ASN A 9 37.10 5.80 -24.26
N SER A 10 35.83 5.49 -24.57
CA SER A 10 34.81 5.20 -23.56
C SER A 10 34.52 6.37 -22.60
N THR A 11 34.88 7.58 -22.99
CA THR A 11 34.53 8.79 -22.26
C THR A 11 33.10 9.17 -22.61
N TRP A 12 32.23 9.35 -21.61
CA TRP A 12 30.86 9.80 -21.82
C TRP A 12 30.79 11.30 -21.57
N SER A 13 30.14 12.04 -22.47
CA SER A 13 29.80 13.44 -22.25
C SER A 13 28.28 13.56 -22.23
N CYS A 14 27.72 14.13 -21.17
CA CYS A 14 26.29 14.41 -21.07
C CYS A 14 26.06 15.91 -21.18
N LYS A 15 25.39 16.33 -22.25
CA LYS A 15 24.90 17.70 -22.38
C LYS A 15 23.50 17.78 -21.79
N GLU A 16 23.28 18.76 -20.92
CA GLU A 16 21.95 19.06 -20.40
C GLU A 16 21.04 19.52 -21.54
N ILE A 17 19.87 18.87 -21.66
CA ILE A 17 18.85 19.25 -22.64
C ILE A 17 17.61 19.69 -21.89
N GLY A 18 17.49 21.01 -21.75
CA GLY A 18 16.34 21.69 -21.19
C GLY A 18 16.23 21.59 -19.67
N GLU A 19 15.23 22.27 -19.14
CA GLU A 19 14.92 22.27 -17.71
C GLU A 19 14.52 20.86 -17.24
N ARG A 20 14.82 20.55 -15.97
CA ARG A 20 14.32 19.31 -15.36
C ARG A 20 12.80 19.37 -15.33
N ALA A 21 12.15 18.24 -15.65
CA ALA A 21 10.71 18.12 -15.48
C ALA A 21 10.35 18.47 -14.04
N ALA A 22 9.23 19.19 -13.87
CA ALA A 22 8.70 19.49 -12.55
C ALA A 22 8.57 18.19 -11.75
N LYS A 23 8.78 18.30 -10.44
CA LYS A 23 8.54 17.20 -9.50
C LYS A 23 7.13 16.66 -9.75
N PRO A 24 6.96 15.35 -10.01
CA PRO A 24 5.64 14.78 -10.17
C PRO A 24 4.82 15.03 -8.90
N GLU A 25 3.66 15.65 -9.05
CA GLU A 25 2.77 15.95 -7.93
C GLU A 25 1.82 14.80 -7.66
N GLY A 26 1.57 14.55 -6.38
CA GLY A 26 0.63 13.53 -5.92
C GLY A 26 1.29 12.35 -5.22
N VAL A 27 0.47 11.66 -4.45
CA VAL A 27 0.88 10.59 -3.53
C VAL A 27 1.42 9.33 -4.21
N ASN A 28 1.22 9.21 -5.53
CA ASN A 28 1.60 8.02 -6.30
C ASN A 28 3.01 8.10 -6.88
N PHE A 29 3.72 9.21 -6.68
CA PHE A 29 5.03 9.46 -7.32
C PHE A 29 6.20 9.55 -6.32
N CYS A 30 5.97 9.20 -5.05
CA CYS A 30 7.03 9.19 -4.05
C CYS A 30 7.84 7.90 -4.12
N SER A 31 9.06 7.97 -3.59
CA SER A 31 10.01 6.87 -3.61
C SER A 31 9.77 5.91 -2.42
N TRP A 32 9.97 4.62 -2.65
CA TRP A 32 10.00 3.60 -1.60
C TRP A 32 11.34 3.56 -0.86
N ALA A 33 11.41 2.76 0.20
CA ALA A 33 12.64 2.57 0.96
C ALA A 33 13.84 2.20 0.06
N GLY A 34 14.93 2.97 0.18
CA GLY A 34 16.17 2.80 -0.59
C GLY A 34 16.11 3.28 -2.05
N GLU A 35 14.95 3.66 -2.59
CA GLU A 35 14.85 4.20 -3.94
C GLU A 35 15.39 5.64 -4.02
N ASN A 36 15.81 6.06 -5.23
CA ASN A 36 16.30 7.41 -5.46
C ASN A 36 15.15 8.43 -5.35
N CYS A 37 15.17 9.24 -4.28
CA CYS A 37 14.23 10.30 -4.01
C CYS A 37 14.75 11.70 -4.35
N ALA A 38 15.93 11.83 -5.00
CA ALA A 38 16.46 13.14 -5.41
C ALA A 38 15.51 13.92 -6.34
N GLY A 39 14.76 13.20 -7.19
CA GLY A 39 13.76 13.81 -8.08
C GLY A 39 12.36 13.94 -7.47
N THR A 40 11.97 13.01 -6.59
CA THR A 40 10.61 12.96 -6.02
C THR A 40 10.51 13.79 -4.74
N GLN A 41 11.60 13.95 -4.00
CA GLN A 41 11.66 14.69 -2.72
C GLN A 41 10.53 14.29 -1.76
N CYS A 42 10.11 13.03 -1.79
CA CYS A 42 9.14 12.47 -0.86
C CYS A 42 9.28 10.95 -0.77
N CYS A 43 8.87 10.40 0.37
CA CYS A 43 8.93 8.97 0.68
C CYS A 43 7.53 8.38 0.90
N ASN A 44 7.32 7.12 0.51
CA ASN A 44 6.04 6.42 0.68
C ASN A 44 5.79 5.94 2.12
N ASP A 45 6.86 5.57 2.82
CA ASP A 45 6.75 4.98 4.15
C ASP A 45 6.76 6.06 5.24
N ALA A 46 5.95 5.83 6.28
CA ALA A 46 5.84 6.73 7.40
C ALA A 46 7.19 6.90 8.11
N ASN A 47 7.48 8.13 8.57
CA ASN A 47 8.72 8.52 9.27
C ASN A 47 10.01 8.41 8.44
N MET A 48 9.94 8.08 7.15
CA MET A 48 11.11 8.09 6.29
C MET A 48 11.38 9.50 5.75
N LYS A 49 12.67 9.79 5.60
CA LYS A 49 13.17 11.03 5.03
C LYS A 49 14.07 10.72 3.84
N CYS A 50 14.11 11.66 2.90
CA CYS A 50 14.99 11.61 1.75
C CYS A 50 16.34 12.24 2.13
N PHE A 51 17.33 11.40 2.43
CA PHE A 51 18.69 11.84 2.72
C PHE A 51 19.51 11.88 1.44
N THR A 52 20.32 12.91 1.24
CA THR A 52 21.19 13.01 0.05
C THR A 52 22.54 12.35 0.29
N LYS A 53 22.94 11.48 -0.64
CA LYS A 53 24.29 10.90 -0.68
C LYS A 53 25.24 11.84 -1.42
N ASP A 54 24.80 12.30 -2.58
CA ASP A 54 25.53 13.18 -3.49
C ASP A 54 24.53 14.04 -4.31
N GLU A 55 25.02 14.77 -5.31
CA GLU A 55 24.21 15.67 -6.14
C GLU A 55 23.23 14.95 -7.10
N TRP A 56 23.37 13.63 -7.28
CA TRP A 56 22.57 12.82 -8.19
C TRP A 56 21.67 11.81 -7.48
N PHE A 57 21.99 11.48 -6.22
CA PHE A 57 21.30 10.45 -5.47
C PHE A 57 20.92 10.91 -4.06
N GLY A 58 19.64 10.70 -3.73
CA GLY A 58 19.15 10.71 -2.37
C GLY A 58 18.28 9.49 -2.16
N GLY A 59 18.25 8.93 -0.96
CA GLY A 59 17.54 7.70 -0.65
C GLY A 59 16.55 7.90 0.49
N CYS A 60 15.39 7.25 0.38
CA CYS A 60 14.43 7.19 1.47
C CYS A 60 14.94 6.23 2.56
N HIS A 61 15.23 6.75 3.74
CA HIS A 61 15.63 5.98 4.92
C HIS A 61 14.94 6.52 6.18
N PHE A 62 14.81 5.70 7.22
CA PHE A 62 14.37 6.17 8.55
C PHE A 62 15.43 7.07 9.20
N ASN A 63 16.70 6.72 9.02
CA ASN A 63 17.85 7.45 9.53
C ASN A 63 18.87 7.68 8.42
N LYS A 64 19.65 8.75 8.57
CA LYS A 64 20.80 9.06 7.70
C LYS A 64 21.77 7.87 7.69
N GLN A 65 22.22 7.49 6.50
CA GLN A 65 23.18 6.41 6.30
C GLN A 65 24.63 6.90 6.45
N ASP A 66 25.54 6.02 6.83
CA ASP A 66 26.96 6.36 6.99
C ASP A 66 27.59 6.78 5.66
N GLY A 67 28.41 7.84 5.71
CA GLY A 67 29.03 8.43 4.52
C GLY A 67 28.11 9.30 3.66
N TRP A 68 26.85 9.49 4.04
CA TRP A 68 25.92 10.39 3.35
C TRP A 68 25.96 11.79 3.95
N THR A 69 25.41 12.77 3.23
CA THR A 69 25.28 14.13 3.77
C THR A 69 24.12 14.20 4.77
N ASN A 70 24.12 15.21 5.63
CA ASN A 70 23.01 15.47 6.57
C ASN A 70 21.87 16.28 5.93
N ASN A 71 21.83 16.41 4.61
CA ASN A 71 20.85 17.23 3.93
C ASN A 71 19.59 16.41 3.61
N GLU A 72 18.49 16.76 4.28
CA GLU A 72 17.15 16.19 4.13
C GLU A 72 16.38 16.99 3.08
N ILE A 73 16.08 16.38 1.95
CA ILE A 73 15.44 17.07 0.81
C ILE A 73 13.97 16.68 0.62
N GLY A 74 13.43 15.83 1.49
CA GLY A 74 12.08 15.31 1.38
C GLY A 74 11.69 14.44 2.56
N GLN A 75 10.40 14.18 2.70
CA GLN A 75 9.84 13.43 3.83
C GLN A 75 8.66 12.55 3.40
N PHE A 76 8.13 11.79 4.35
CA PHE A 76 6.91 11.03 4.17
C PHE A 76 5.81 11.88 3.54
N ARG A 77 5.19 11.34 2.49
CA ARG A 77 4.13 12.00 1.71
C ARG A 77 2.81 12.23 2.45
N GLY A 78 2.72 11.82 3.70
CA GLY A 78 1.49 11.82 4.48
C GLY A 78 0.56 10.65 4.11
N TRP A 79 -0.48 10.48 4.92
CA TRP A 79 -1.44 9.38 4.78
C TRP A 79 -2.52 9.61 3.72
N ALA A 80 -2.49 10.77 3.04
CA ALA A 80 -3.38 11.03 1.93
C ALA A 80 -3.16 9.95 0.86
N GLN A 81 -4.25 9.39 0.36
CA GLN A 81 -4.26 8.48 -0.78
C GLN A 81 -5.24 9.04 -1.80
N THR A 82 -4.90 8.96 -3.08
CA THR A 82 -5.88 9.20 -4.14
C THR A 82 -6.64 7.90 -4.31
N ILE A 83 -7.87 7.86 -3.79
CA ILE A 83 -8.74 6.70 -3.92
C ILE A 83 -9.56 6.90 -5.20
N ALA A 84 -9.35 6.04 -6.18
CA ALA A 84 -10.24 6.00 -7.34
C ALA A 84 -11.61 5.48 -6.89
N PRO A 85 -12.73 6.10 -7.30
CA PRO A 85 -14.05 5.57 -7.01
C PRO A 85 -14.23 4.21 -7.69
N VAL A 86 -15.05 3.35 -7.11
CA VAL A 86 -15.52 2.13 -7.80
C VAL A 86 -16.25 2.58 -9.06
N ALA A 87 -15.87 2.02 -10.21
CA ALA A 87 -16.51 2.39 -11.47
C ALA A 87 -17.98 1.98 -11.42
N THR A 88 -18.86 2.95 -11.62
CA THR A 88 -20.31 2.73 -11.73
C THR A 88 -20.65 2.22 -13.13
N ASN A 89 -21.61 1.29 -13.25
CA ASN A 89 -22.12 0.79 -14.53
C ASN A 89 -21.07 0.08 -15.41
N ILE A 90 -20.25 -0.80 -14.83
CA ILE A 90 -19.37 -1.69 -15.61
C ILE A 90 -20.24 -2.75 -16.30
N ALA A 91 -20.65 -2.48 -17.54
CA ALA A 91 -21.36 -3.42 -18.41
C ALA A 91 -22.65 -4.03 -17.81
N GLY A 92 -23.37 -3.29 -16.96
CA GLY A 92 -24.63 -3.74 -16.36
C GLY A 92 -24.50 -4.79 -15.25
N THR A 93 -23.30 -5.02 -14.73
CA THR A 93 -23.07 -5.92 -13.59
C THR A 93 -23.14 -5.16 -12.26
N LYS A 94 -23.74 -5.76 -11.23
CA LYS A 94 -23.70 -5.30 -9.83
C LYS A 94 -22.57 -6.01 -9.10
N LEU A 95 -21.88 -5.30 -8.21
CA LEU A 95 -20.82 -5.85 -7.37
C LEU A 95 -21.34 -6.14 -5.96
N TYR A 96 -21.20 -7.41 -5.54
CA TYR A 96 -21.30 -7.80 -4.14
C TYR A 96 -19.91 -8.07 -3.58
N CYS A 97 -19.50 -7.29 -2.59
CA CYS A 97 -18.16 -7.32 -2.03
C CYS A 97 -18.17 -7.76 -0.57
N ILE A 98 -17.30 -8.69 -0.20
CA ILE A 98 -17.23 -9.20 1.17
C ILE A 98 -15.85 -8.99 1.76
N THR A 99 -15.80 -8.84 3.07
CA THR A 99 -14.55 -8.88 3.84
C THR A 99 -14.71 -9.76 5.06
N VAL A 100 -13.60 -10.24 5.59
CA VAL A 100 -13.57 -11.05 6.80
C VAL A 100 -12.87 -10.24 7.89
N GLN A 101 -13.59 -10.00 8.99
CA GLN A 101 -13.02 -9.42 10.19
C GLN A 101 -12.32 -10.52 10.99
N SER A 102 -11.02 -10.38 11.24
CA SER A 102 -10.34 -11.30 12.15
C SER A 102 -10.85 -11.08 13.58
N PRO A 103 -10.95 -12.13 14.41
CA PRO A 103 -11.20 -11.96 15.83
C PRO A 103 -10.12 -11.10 16.47
N ASP A 104 -10.51 -10.25 17.40
CA ASP A 104 -9.57 -9.45 18.18
C ASP A 104 -8.55 -10.35 18.89
N GLN A 105 -7.27 -9.96 18.80
CA GLN A 105 -6.18 -10.68 19.44
C GLN A 105 -5.44 -9.75 20.40
N PRO A 106 -5.13 -10.18 21.63
CA PRO A 106 -4.29 -9.39 22.52
C PRO A 106 -2.88 -9.26 21.94
N ALA A 107 -2.14 -8.24 22.39
CA ALA A 107 -0.73 -8.12 22.06
C ALA A 107 0.07 -9.32 22.61
N MET A 108 1.03 -9.81 21.82
CA MET A 108 2.01 -10.82 22.23
C MET A 108 3.43 -10.24 22.03
N PRO A 109 4.49 -10.86 22.58
CA PRO A 109 5.85 -10.44 22.27
C PRO A 109 6.08 -10.42 20.75
N ASN A 110 6.43 -9.25 20.21
CA ASN A 110 6.61 -8.96 18.78
C ASN A 110 5.35 -9.05 17.90
N ARG A 111 4.15 -9.04 18.49
CA ARG A 111 2.88 -8.97 17.74
C ARG A 111 1.96 -7.93 18.39
N PRO A 112 1.66 -6.81 17.71
CA PRO A 112 0.70 -5.85 18.23
C PRO A 112 -0.70 -6.47 18.33
N ALA A 113 -1.52 -5.94 19.23
CA ALA A 113 -2.92 -6.34 19.31
C ALA A 113 -3.62 -6.13 17.95
N THR A 114 -4.49 -7.06 17.59
CA THR A 114 -5.29 -6.98 16.36
C THR A 114 -6.70 -6.53 16.74
N HIS A 115 -7.17 -5.44 16.14
CA HIS A 115 -8.51 -4.87 16.34
C HIS A 115 -9.12 -4.51 14.98
N ASP A 116 -9.37 -5.52 14.15
CA ASP A 116 -9.83 -5.33 12.76
C ASP A 116 -11.16 -4.57 12.71
N GLY A 117 -12.01 -4.71 13.74
CA GLY A 117 -13.31 -4.04 13.82
C GLY A 117 -13.20 -2.51 13.75
N THR A 118 -12.19 -1.91 14.38
CA THR A 118 -11.99 -0.45 14.34
C THR A 118 -11.63 0.02 12.94
N LEU A 119 -10.78 -0.73 12.24
CA LEU A 119 -10.39 -0.43 10.86
C LEU A 119 -11.58 -0.58 9.91
N ILE A 120 -12.32 -1.69 10.02
CA ILE A 120 -13.52 -1.95 9.21
C ILE A 120 -14.56 -0.86 9.43
N GLY A 121 -14.83 -0.48 10.68
CA GLY A 121 -15.77 0.60 11.01
C GLY A 121 -15.35 1.95 10.42
N ALA A 122 -14.06 2.28 10.44
CA ALA A 122 -13.55 3.51 9.84
C ALA A 122 -13.68 3.53 8.30
N ILE A 123 -13.44 2.39 7.65
CA ILE A 123 -13.61 2.24 6.19
C ILE A 123 -15.10 2.31 5.83
N GLN A 124 -15.97 1.65 6.62
CA GLN A 124 -17.42 1.64 6.45
C GLN A 124 -18.02 3.03 6.56
N ALA A 125 -17.63 3.80 7.59
CA ALA A 125 -18.13 5.16 7.81
C ALA A 125 -17.80 6.12 6.65
N LYS A 126 -16.78 5.81 5.85
CA LYS A 126 -16.38 6.58 4.66
C LYS A 126 -16.93 6.01 3.35
N GLY A 127 -17.60 4.85 3.38
CA GLY A 127 -18.06 4.16 2.18
C GLY A 127 -16.92 3.73 1.25
N PHE A 128 -15.75 3.39 1.81
CA PHE A 128 -14.57 2.99 1.04
C PHE A 128 -14.41 1.47 0.95
N GLY A 129 -13.50 0.99 0.09
CA GLY A 129 -13.19 -0.44 -0.04
C GLY A 129 -14.42 -1.24 -0.48
N ILE A 130 -14.73 -2.32 0.25
CA ILE A 130 -15.91 -3.17 -0.05
C ILE A 130 -17.23 -2.40 0.05
N PHE A 131 -17.28 -1.34 0.86
CA PHE A 131 -18.51 -0.57 1.10
C PHE A 131 -18.83 0.41 -0.03
N ALA A 132 -17.96 0.51 -1.03
CA ALA A 132 -18.23 1.22 -2.27
C ALA A 132 -18.93 0.35 -3.34
N CYS A 133 -19.12 -0.95 -3.09
CA CYS A 133 -19.85 -1.86 -3.98
C CYS A 133 -21.38 -1.73 -3.76
N ASP A 134 -22.18 -2.18 -4.73
CA ASP A 134 -23.65 -2.11 -4.69
C ASP A 134 -24.23 -2.80 -3.46
N MET A 135 -23.61 -3.91 -3.06
CA MET A 135 -23.87 -4.59 -1.80
C MET A 135 -22.57 -5.02 -1.15
N SER A 136 -22.57 -5.07 0.18
CA SER A 136 -21.42 -5.58 0.91
C SER A 136 -21.78 -6.19 2.25
N ASP A 137 -20.90 -7.07 2.74
CA ASP A 137 -21.02 -7.67 4.06
C ASP A 137 -19.66 -7.97 4.70
N VAL A 138 -19.64 -7.87 6.03
CA VAL A 138 -18.52 -8.28 6.88
C VAL A 138 -18.87 -9.62 7.51
N PHE A 139 -18.00 -10.60 7.37
CA PHE A 139 -18.11 -11.91 8.01
C PHE A 139 -17.08 -12.04 9.12
N MET A 140 -17.43 -12.73 10.20
CA MET A 140 -16.51 -12.93 11.31
C MET A 140 -15.64 -14.14 11.03
N GLY A 141 -14.33 -13.93 11.04
CA GLY A 141 -13.32 -14.99 11.01
C GLY A 141 -13.27 -15.77 12.30
N SER A 142 -12.49 -16.86 12.28
CA SER A 142 -12.16 -17.66 13.45
C SER A 142 -10.65 -17.80 13.56
N THR A 143 -10.16 -18.12 14.76
CA THR A 143 -8.75 -18.42 14.95
C THR A 143 -8.45 -19.78 14.32
N ALA A 144 -7.46 -19.83 13.43
CA ALA A 144 -7.07 -21.04 12.76
C ALA A 144 -6.64 -22.12 13.77
N PRO A 145 -7.23 -23.32 13.75
CA PRO A 145 -6.74 -24.40 14.58
C PRO A 145 -5.34 -24.82 14.11
N LYS A 146 -4.49 -25.20 15.06
CA LYS A 146 -3.22 -25.85 14.74
C LYS A 146 -3.50 -27.31 14.38
N ALA A 147 -3.06 -27.73 13.20
CA ALA A 147 -3.08 -29.12 12.80
C ALA A 147 -2.03 -29.93 13.59
N GLU A 148 -2.05 -31.24 13.39
CA GLU A 148 -1.25 -32.25 14.11
C GLU A 148 0.27 -31.96 14.11
N TRP A 149 0.75 -31.16 13.14
CA TRP A 149 2.16 -30.78 12.98
C TRP A 149 2.48 -29.33 13.35
N GLN A 150 1.64 -28.66 14.14
CA GLN A 150 1.72 -27.21 14.39
C GLN A 150 1.54 -26.33 13.13
N SER A 151 1.26 -26.94 11.98
CA SER A 151 0.85 -26.23 10.76
C SER A 151 -0.52 -25.60 10.96
N ILE A 152 -0.69 -24.37 10.50
CA ILE A 152 -1.95 -23.64 10.61
C ILE A 152 -2.94 -24.23 9.58
N SER A 153 -4.09 -24.75 10.02
CA SER A 153 -5.14 -25.23 9.11
C SER A 153 -5.97 -24.06 8.61
N ASN A 154 -5.47 -23.38 7.57
CA ASN A 154 -6.17 -22.24 6.97
C ASN A 154 -7.47 -22.66 6.24
N THR A 155 -7.50 -23.87 5.67
CA THR A 155 -8.61 -24.36 4.85
C THR A 155 -9.94 -24.39 5.60
N ASP A 156 -9.93 -24.79 6.87
CA ASP A 156 -11.15 -24.89 7.67
C ASP A 156 -11.82 -23.53 7.89
N ILE A 157 -11.01 -22.46 8.08
CA ILE A 157 -11.53 -21.10 8.20
C ILE A 157 -12.15 -20.66 6.87
N PHE A 158 -11.48 -20.90 5.75
CA PHE A 158 -12.03 -20.53 4.43
C PHE A 158 -13.37 -21.19 4.17
N ILE A 159 -13.51 -22.48 4.50
CA ILE A 159 -14.78 -23.20 4.36
C ILE A 159 -15.85 -22.57 5.26
N GLN A 160 -15.53 -22.33 6.54
CA GLN A 160 -16.46 -21.69 7.48
C GLN A 160 -16.96 -20.33 7.00
N ILE A 161 -16.08 -19.49 6.44
CA ILE A 161 -16.49 -18.20 5.86
C ILE A 161 -17.43 -18.41 4.67
N TRP A 162 -17.11 -19.33 3.77
CA TRP A 162 -17.98 -19.60 2.62
C TRP A 162 -19.34 -20.17 3.03
N ASP A 163 -19.41 -20.95 4.10
CA ASP A 163 -20.68 -21.40 4.67
C ASP A 163 -21.49 -20.21 5.20
N GLN A 164 -20.87 -19.25 5.90
CA GLN A 164 -21.55 -18.02 6.30
C GLN A 164 -22.08 -17.21 5.10
N VAL A 165 -21.27 -17.09 4.03
CA VAL A 165 -21.65 -16.37 2.80
C VAL A 165 -22.85 -17.05 2.13
N LYS A 166 -22.82 -18.38 2.00
CA LYS A 166 -23.92 -19.21 1.45
C LYS A 166 -25.19 -19.11 2.28
N LEU A 167 -25.07 -19.20 3.60
CA LEU A 167 -26.21 -19.09 4.53
C LEU A 167 -26.88 -17.71 4.46
N LYS A 168 -26.08 -16.64 4.32
CA LYS A 168 -26.61 -15.27 4.20
C LYS A 168 -27.27 -15.02 2.84
N GLY A 169 -26.80 -15.70 1.80
CA GLY A 169 -27.48 -15.85 0.52
C GLY A 169 -27.62 -14.59 -0.34
N LYS A 170 -27.13 -13.43 0.09
CA LYS A 170 -27.23 -12.17 -0.66
C LYS A 170 -26.61 -12.20 -2.05
N PHE A 171 -25.57 -13.00 -2.26
CA PHE A 171 -24.95 -13.14 -3.57
C PHE A 171 -25.81 -13.91 -4.59
N TRP A 172 -26.77 -14.71 -4.12
CA TRP A 172 -27.68 -15.48 -4.99
C TRP A 172 -28.84 -14.63 -5.52
N HIS A 173 -29.11 -13.48 -4.91
CA HIS A 173 -30.29 -12.66 -5.18
C HIS A 173 -29.92 -11.25 -5.63
N ALA A 174 -28.70 -11.08 -6.15
CA ALA A 174 -28.10 -9.79 -6.50
C ALA A 174 -28.42 -9.33 -7.94
N ASP A 175 -29.57 -9.72 -8.48
CA ASP A 175 -30.03 -9.37 -9.83
C ASP A 175 -30.71 -7.99 -9.86
#